data_AF-A0A060Z8S8-F1
#
_entry.id   AF-A0A060Z8S8-F1
#
_cell.length_a   1.000
_cell.length_b   1.000
_cell.length_c   1.000
_cell.angle_alpha   90.00
_cell.angle_beta   90.00
_cell.angle_gamma   90.00
#
_symmetry.space_group_name_H-M   'P 1'
#
loop_
_entity.id
_entity.type
_entity.pdbx_description
1 polymer ?
#
loop_
_entity_poly.entity_id
_entity_poly.type
_entity_poly.pdbx_seq_one_letter_code
_entity_poly.pdbx_strand_id
1 'polypeptide(L)'
;MAEAFRNLRRQKIDISRRGNAGDCLANPAAPWNQGIDMERTLKQVRIQGLTGNIQFDHYGRRVNYTMDMFELKSNGPQRIGYWNDIDKLVLVQNEVLLSNDSTNIENRTVVVTTIMPLTRKPLLRH
;
A
#
# COMPACT_ATOMS: atom_id res chain seq x y z
N MET A 1 -1.34 -17.12 9.21
CA MET A 1 -1.47 -18.58 9.04
C MET A 1 -1.93 -19.30 10.31
N ALA A 2 -1.28 -19.11 11.47
CA ALA A 2 -1.68 -19.82 12.71
C ALA A 2 -3.17 -19.68 13.06
N GLU A 3 -3.75 -18.50 12.87
CA GLU A 3 -5.18 -18.25 13.12
C GLU A 3 -6.11 -19.10 12.26
N ALA A 4 -5.76 -19.34 10.99
CA ALA A 4 -6.58 -20.18 10.12
C ALA A 4 -6.62 -21.63 10.62
N PHE A 5 -5.48 -22.19 11.03
CA PHE A 5 -5.44 -23.53 11.62
C PHE A 5 -6.17 -23.61 12.96
N ARG A 6 -6.12 -22.55 13.79
CA ARG A 6 -6.94 -22.47 15.02
C ARG A 6 -8.42 -22.51 14.69
N ASN A 7 -8.87 -21.78 13.67
CA ASN A 7 -10.26 -21.78 13.22
C ASN A 7 -10.71 -23.14 12.67
N LEU A 8 -9.88 -23.80 11.84
CA LEU A 8 -10.17 -25.16 11.33
C LEU A 8 -10.36 -26.15 12.49
N ARG A 9 -9.45 -26.15 13.48
CA ARG A 9 -9.54 -27.00 14.67
C ARG A 9 -10.80 -26.70 15.49
N ARG A 10 -11.13 -25.42 15.68
CA ARG A 10 -12.34 -25.00 16.41
C ARG A 10 -13.62 -25.47 15.72
N GLN A 11 -13.63 -25.48 14.39
CA GLN A 11 -14.74 -25.98 13.57
C GLN A 11 -14.74 -27.50 13.40
N LYS A 12 -13.76 -28.21 13.97
CA LYS A 12 -13.58 -29.66 13.84
C LYS A 12 -13.46 -30.13 12.38
N ILE A 13 -12.87 -29.29 11.53
CA ILE A 13 -12.56 -29.64 10.14
C ILE A 13 -11.23 -30.39 10.11
N ASP A 14 -11.26 -31.65 9.70
CA ASP A 14 -10.06 -32.46 9.50
C ASP A 14 -9.41 -32.14 8.15
N ILE A 15 -8.15 -31.71 8.20
CA ILE A 15 -7.31 -31.41 7.04
C ILE A 15 -6.17 -32.42 6.91
N SER A 16 -6.28 -33.60 7.54
CA SER A 16 -5.32 -34.67 7.35
C SER A 16 -5.43 -35.24 5.93
N ARG A 17 -4.31 -35.25 5.20
CA ARG A 17 -4.24 -35.90 3.89
C ARG A 17 -4.11 -37.40 4.07
N ARG A 18 -5.02 -38.17 3.46
CA ARG A 18 -4.92 -39.63 3.40
C ARG A 18 -4.02 -40.02 2.22
N GLY A 19 -2.75 -40.33 2.52
CA GLY A 19 -1.77 -40.80 1.54
C GLY A 19 -0.89 -39.70 0.91
N ASN A 20 0.03 -40.13 0.06
CA ASN A 20 0.99 -39.25 -0.62
C ASN A 20 0.32 -38.46 -1.75
N ALA A 21 0.94 -37.35 -2.14
CA ALA A 21 0.37 -36.46 -3.14
C ALA A 21 0.40 -36.99 -4.58
N GLY A 22 1.24 -38.00 -4.84
CA GLY A 22 1.58 -38.41 -6.19
C GLY A 22 2.51 -37.39 -6.89
N ASP A 23 2.67 -37.57 -8.19
CA ASP A 23 3.42 -36.66 -9.06
C ASP A 23 2.58 -35.41 -9.38
N CYS A 24 3.22 -34.23 -9.42
CA CYS A 24 2.56 -32.99 -9.82
C CYS A 24 2.22 -32.94 -11.31
N LEU A 25 2.82 -33.83 -12.11
CA LEU A 25 2.53 -33.99 -13.54
C LEU A 25 1.49 -35.09 -13.85
N ALA A 26 0.86 -35.67 -12.83
CA ALA A 26 -0.19 -36.66 -13.03
C ALA A 26 -1.31 -36.14 -13.94
N ASN A 27 -1.77 -36.98 -14.88
CA ASN A 27 -2.80 -36.62 -15.85
C ASN A 27 -3.92 -37.69 -15.88
N PRO A 28 -5.12 -37.37 -15.35
CA PRO A 28 -5.50 -36.09 -14.77
C PRO A 28 -4.88 -35.87 -13.38
N ALA A 29 -4.61 -34.60 -13.05
CA ALA A 29 -4.22 -34.24 -11.69
C ALA A 29 -5.38 -34.52 -10.74
N ALA A 30 -5.08 -34.97 -9.51
CA ALA A 30 -6.05 -35.21 -8.46
C ALA A 30 -5.94 -34.13 -7.37
N PRO A 31 -6.78 -33.08 -7.40
CA PRO A 31 -6.77 -32.02 -6.39
C PRO A 31 -7.09 -32.56 -5.00
N TRP A 32 -6.52 -31.92 -3.98
CA TRP A 32 -6.81 -32.26 -2.59
C TRP A 32 -8.05 -31.49 -2.11
N ASN A 33 -9.14 -32.22 -1.86
CA ASN A 33 -10.46 -31.64 -1.59
C ASN A 33 -10.50 -30.68 -0.39
N GLN A 34 -9.76 -30.98 0.68
CA GLN A 34 -9.71 -30.14 1.88
C GLN A 34 -8.98 -28.80 1.65
N GLY A 35 -8.32 -28.62 0.50
CA GLY A 35 -7.72 -27.35 0.11
C GLY A 35 -8.75 -26.21 0.02
N ILE A 36 -10.00 -26.51 -0.32
CA ILE A 36 -11.09 -25.53 -0.43
C ILE A 36 -11.45 -24.96 0.96
N ASP A 37 -11.56 -25.81 1.98
CA ASP A 37 -11.86 -25.35 3.34
C ASP A 37 -10.70 -24.59 3.96
N MET A 38 -9.46 -24.99 3.64
CA MET A 38 -8.26 -24.27 4.04
C MET A 38 -8.22 -22.86 3.43
N GLU A 39 -8.48 -22.73 2.12
CA GLU A 39 -8.55 -21.45 1.43
C GLU A 39 -9.65 -20.56 2.01
N ARG A 40 -10.87 -21.11 2.20
CA ARG A 40 -12.00 -20.39 2.79
C ARG A 40 -11.64 -19.87 4.19
N THR A 41 -11.02 -20.71 5.01
CA THR A 41 -10.67 -20.33 6.38
C THR A 41 -9.58 -19.27 6.40
N LEU A 42 -8.62 -19.32 5.47
CA LEU A 42 -7.60 -18.27 5.30
C LEU A 42 -8.23 -16.92 4.94
N LYS A 43 -9.18 -16.90 4.00
CA LYS A 43 -9.87 -15.66 3.59
C LYS A 43 -10.74 -15.06 4.69
N GLN A 44 -11.24 -15.89 5.62
CA GLN A 44 -12.04 -15.45 6.77
C GLN A 44 -11.21 -14.92 7.95
N VAL A 45 -9.88 -15.06 7.93
CA VAL A 45 -9.03 -14.56 9.01
C VAL A 45 -9.14 -13.03 9.10
N ARG A 46 -9.40 -12.55 10.33
CA ARG A 46 -9.33 -11.14 10.71
C ARG A 46 -8.45 -11.00 11.93
N ILE A 47 -7.29 -10.35 11.77
CA ILE A 47 -6.31 -10.17 12.85
C ILE A 47 -5.65 -8.80 12.76
N GLN A 48 -5.07 -8.33 13.88
CA GLN A 48 -4.17 -7.19 13.89
C GLN A 48 -2.72 -7.68 13.76
N GLY A 49 -1.93 -7.08 12.88
CA GLY A 49 -0.51 -7.36 12.71
C GLY A 49 0.32 -6.10 12.47
N LEU A 50 1.56 -6.28 12.02
CA LEU A 50 2.48 -5.16 11.74
C LEU A 50 1.95 -4.23 10.63
N THR A 51 1.18 -4.75 9.69
CA THR A 51 0.54 -4.00 8.60
C THR A 51 -0.84 -3.46 8.98
N GLY A 52 -1.13 -3.35 10.28
CA GLY A 52 -2.43 -2.96 10.78
C GLY A 52 -3.46 -4.09 10.71
N ASN A 53 -4.69 -3.74 10.34
CA ASN A 53 -5.79 -4.68 10.20
C ASN A 53 -5.56 -5.61 8.99
N ILE A 54 -5.71 -6.92 9.19
CA ILE A 54 -5.49 -7.96 8.19
C ILE A 54 -6.82 -8.64 7.89
N GLN A 55 -7.37 -8.35 6.70
CA GLN A 55 -8.61 -8.95 6.19
C GLN A 55 -8.49 -9.21 4.69
N PHE A 56 -9.27 -10.17 4.18
CA PHE A 56 -9.28 -10.56 2.78
C PHE A 56 -10.70 -10.56 2.21
N ASP A 57 -10.83 -10.27 0.92
CA ASP A 57 -12.07 -10.47 0.17
C ASP A 57 -12.23 -11.91 -0.32
N HIS A 58 -13.30 -12.17 -1.07
CA HIS A 58 -13.58 -13.49 -1.65
C HIS A 58 -12.50 -13.96 -2.64
N TYR A 59 -11.71 -13.06 -3.22
CA TYR A 59 -10.62 -13.37 -4.15
C TYR A 59 -9.26 -13.49 -3.44
N GLY A 60 -9.20 -13.28 -2.12
CA GLY A 60 -7.94 -13.29 -1.36
C GLY A 60 -7.16 -11.98 -1.44
N ARG A 61 -7.76 -10.88 -1.92
CA ARG A 61 -7.14 -9.54 -1.93
C ARG A 61 -7.29 -8.88 -0.57
N ARG A 62 -6.29 -8.10 -0.18
CA ARG A 62 -6.32 -7.29 1.04
C ARG A 62 -7.42 -6.24 0.96
N VAL A 63 -8.24 -6.13 2.00
CA VAL A 63 -9.29 -5.12 2.14
C VAL A 63 -9.26 -4.52 3.53
N ASN A 64 -9.87 -3.35 3.72
CA ASN A 64 -9.93 -2.67 5.00
C ASN A 64 -8.54 -2.45 5.63
N TYR A 65 -7.60 -2.01 4.78
CA TYR A 65 -6.25 -1.65 5.17
C TYR A 65 -6.07 -0.14 5.08
N THR A 66 -5.06 0.38 5.77
CA THR A 66 -4.69 1.79 5.73
C THR A 66 -3.22 1.90 5.40
N MET A 67 -2.87 2.74 4.45
CA MET A 67 -1.50 3.02 4.05
C MET A 67 -1.10 4.39 4.55
N ASP A 68 0.02 4.48 5.27
CA ASP A 68 0.55 5.78 5.68
C ASP A 68 1.29 6.44 4.52
N MET A 69 1.02 7.72 4.30
CA MET A 69 1.72 8.54 3.32
C MET A 69 2.82 9.33 4.00
N PHE A 70 4.03 9.22 3.45
CA PHE A 70 5.22 9.89 3.95
C PHE A 70 5.76 10.86 2.92
N GLU A 71 6.23 12.00 3.40
CA GLU A 71 7.03 12.95 2.66
C GLU A 71 8.45 12.96 3.21
N LEU A 72 9.45 12.95 2.32
CA LEU A 72 10.83 13.07 2.74
C LEU A 72 11.19 14.55 2.91
N LYS A 73 11.60 14.93 4.12
CA LYS A 73 12.11 16.26 4.47
C LYS A 73 13.58 16.16 4.87
N SER A 74 14.23 17.31 5.08
CA SER A 74 15.64 17.38 5.51
C SER A 74 15.90 16.68 6.85
N ASN A 75 14.90 16.59 7.72
CA ASN A 75 14.94 15.90 9.01
C ASN A 75 14.49 14.42 8.95
N GLY A 76 14.22 13.89 7.74
CA GLY A 76 13.81 12.50 7.53
C GLY A 76 12.38 12.33 6.99
N PRO A 77 11.88 11.08 6.92
CA PRO A 77 10.53 10.80 6.45
C PRO A 77 9.51 11.22 7.51
N GLN A 78 8.58 12.09 7.13
CA GLN A 78 7.48 12.55 7.97
C GLN A 78 6.16 12.03 7.42
N ARG A 79 5.33 11.43 8.28
CA ARG A 79 3.97 11.05 7.91
C ARG A 79 3.13 12.30 7.68
N ILE A 80 2.54 12.42 6.50
CA ILE A 80 1.69 13.55 6.08
C ILE A 80 0.20 13.19 6.01
N GLY A 81 -0.14 11.91 6.15
CA GLY A 81 -1.51 11.46 6.05
C GLY A 81 -1.63 9.96 5.91
N TYR A 82 -2.82 9.53 5.50
CA TYR A 82 -3.11 8.14 5.18
C TYR A 82 -3.98 8.01 3.94
N TRP A 83 -3.97 6.83 3.36
CA TRP A 83 -4.82 6.43 2.25
C TRP A 83 -5.55 5.13 2.59
N ASN A 84 -6.84 5.08 2.29
CA ASN A 84 -7.61 3.84 2.25
C ASN A 84 -8.60 3.87 1.07
N ASP A 85 -9.30 2.75 0.85
CA ASP A 85 -10.23 2.58 -0.26
C ASP A 85 -11.54 3.37 -0.10
N ILE A 86 -11.90 3.77 1.13
CA ILE A 86 -13.13 4.49 1.47
C ILE A 86 -12.90 6.01 1.40
N ASP A 87 -12.02 6.53 2.23
CA ASP A 87 -11.71 7.96 2.42
C ASP A 87 -10.79 8.51 1.34
N LYS A 88 -10.15 7.64 0.54
CA LYS A 88 -9.05 8.00 -0.37
C LYS A 88 -7.92 8.64 0.43
N LEU A 89 -7.27 9.66 -0.13
CA LEU A 89 -6.18 10.38 0.53
C LEU A 89 -6.74 11.36 1.55
N VAL A 90 -6.38 11.16 2.81
CA VAL A 90 -6.61 12.11 3.90
C VAL A 90 -5.27 12.63 4.39
N LEU A 91 -5.05 13.93 4.21
CA LEU A 91 -3.87 14.61 4.76
C LEU A 91 -4.11 14.87 6.25
N VAL A 92 -3.23 14.34 7.08
CA VAL A 92 -3.20 14.66 8.51
C VAL A 92 -2.22 15.80 8.64
N GLN A 93 -2.73 17.02 8.47
CA GLN A 93 -1.93 18.21 8.71
C GLN A 93 -1.60 18.22 10.20
N ASN A 94 -0.34 17.93 10.55
CA ASN A 94 0.11 18.08 11.93
C ASN A 94 -0.11 19.54 12.30
N GLU A 95 -1.08 19.83 13.17
CA GLU A 95 -1.35 21.17 13.70
C GLU A 95 -0.12 21.75 14.42
N VAL A 96 0.86 20.92 14.76
CA VAL A 96 2.18 21.35 15.26
C VAL A 96 2.99 22.15 14.21
N LEU A 97 2.57 22.16 12.94
CA LEU A 97 3.11 23.02 11.89
C LEU A 97 2.16 24.16 11.48
N LEU A 98 0.95 24.24 12.05
CA LEU A 98 0.02 25.37 11.83
C LEU A 98 0.43 26.65 12.57
N SER A 99 1.55 26.66 13.30
CA SER A 99 2.17 27.93 13.64
C SER A 99 2.89 28.57 12.45
N ASN A 100 3.09 27.86 11.32
CA ASN A 100 3.93 28.35 10.23
C ASN A 100 3.49 27.92 8.80
N ASP A 101 2.30 27.39 8.53
CA ASP A 101 1.95 27.05 7.13
C ASP A 101 1.47 28.28 6.30
N SER A 102 1.12 29.38 6.96
CA SER A 102 1.11 30.72 6.33
C SER A 102 2.52 31.22 5.98
N THR A 103 3.58 30.65 6.59
CA THR A 103 4.98 30.99 6.25
C THR A 103 5.54 30.18 5.07
N ASN A 104 4.78 29.24 4.51
CA ASN A 104 5.25 28.41 3.39
C ASN A 104 5.43 29.21 2.08
N ILE A 105 4.92 30.45 2.02
CA ILE A 105 5.15 31.41 0.93
C ILE A 105 6.13 32.53 1.34
N GLU A 106 6.25 32.82 2.64
CA GLU A 106 7.14 33.88 3.11
C GLU A 106 8.59 33.40 3.06
N ASN A 107 9.43 34.09 2.28
CA ASN A 107 10.84 33.77 2.02
C ASN A 107 11.13 32.57 1.08
N ARG A 108 10.21 32.22 0.18
CA ARG A 108 10.56 31.33 -0.95
C ARG A 108 11.28 32.11 -2.05
N THR A 109 12.51 31.71 -2.36
CA THR A 109 13.22 32.23 -3.54
C THR A 109 12.62 31.62 -4.80
N VAL A 110 12.06 32.46 -5.67
CA VAL A 110 11.58 32.06 -6.99
C VAL A 110 12.71 32.26 -8.00
N VAL A 111 13.05 31.21 -8.73
CA VAL A 111 14.01 31.30 -9.83
C VAL A 111 13.28 31.82 -11.07
N VAL A 112 13.61 33.05 -11.50
CA VAL A 112 13.04 33.66 -12.71
C VAL A 112 14.08 33.62 -13.83
N THR A 113 13.74 32.95 -14.92
CA THR A 113 14.59 32.86 -16.12
C THR A 113 13.94 33.64 -17.26
N THR A 114 14.70 34.51 -17.91
CA THR A 114 14.29 35.24 -19.11
C THR A 114 15.39 35.15 -20.17
N ILE A 115 15.04 35.38 -21.43
CA ILE A 115 15.96 35.35 -22.58
C ILE A 115 15.91 36.70 -23.30
N MET A 116 17.07 37.29 -23.60
CA MET A 116 17.15 38.48 -24.44
C MET A 116 17.21 38.09 -25.92
N PRO A 117 16.44 38.76 -26.80
CA PRO A 117 16.54 38.54 -28.25
C PRO A 117 17.87 39.10 -28.79
N LEU A 118 18.52 38.34 -29.68
CA LEU A 118 19.72 38.77 -30.39
C LEU A 118 19.40 39.92 -31.35
N THR A 119 19.78 41.15 -30.99
CA THR A 119 19.76 42.28 -31.91
C THR A 119 20.99 42.21 -32.83
N ARG A 120 20.77 41.95 -34.13
CA ARG A 120 21.81 42.13 -35.14
C ARG A 120 22.17 43.62 -35.20
N LYS A 121 23.39 43.99 -34.81
CA LYS A 121 23.92 45.35 -35.01
C LYS A 121 23.80 45.69 -36.51
N PRO A 122 23.18 46.83 -36.89
CA PRO A 122 23.30 47.30 -38.27
C PRO A 122 24.76 47.69 -38.49
N LEU A 123 25.41 47.03 -39.45
CA LEU A 123 26.70 47.46 -39.98
C LEU A 123 26.50 48.84 -40.59
N LEU A 124 26.96 49.89 -39.90
CA LEU A 124 27.15 51.20 -40.52
C LEU A 124 28.20 51.03 -41.62
N ARG A 125 27.74 51.01 -42.87
CA ARG A 125 28.62 51.17 -44.04
C ARG A 125 29.05 52.63 -44.08
N HIS A 126 30.36 52.85 -43.94
CA HIS A 126 31.01 54.10 -44.36
C HIS A 126 31.03 54.19 -45.88
#